data_AF-A0A6I5H037-F1
#
_entry.id   AF-A0A6I5H037-F1
#
_cell.length_a   1.000
_cell.length_b   1.000
_cell.length_c   1.000
_cell.angle_alpha   90.00
_cell.angle_beta   90.00
_cell.angle_gamma   90.00
#
_symmetry.space_group_name_H-M   'P 1'
#
loop_
_entity.id
_entity.type
_entity.pdbx_description
1 polymer ?
#
loop_
_entity_poly.entity_id
_entity_poly.type
_entity_poly.pdbx_seq_one_letter_code
_entity_poly.pdbx_strand_id
1 'polypeptide(L)'
;MAAQFVRYTPDIEADDPDFDRNLQTVIGKTESYIADSVEAGGTGRALRDAHAKGYGLVRGVVEILDGLPPEYAQGIYATPGTHDALIRFSNGSPHAGADARLGAATGLALKIFDIPGPTLLEDEPDTGTFDYANINGPIFFCNTVERYLFIQDLFLAAPTYFSQGRPGAHRFFTDFVTGKGTLDQDDWAWDEFLAFLRLAKTPPANILLSSYWTMGAVRHGDYIAKVRFTPDPAAAAAVVRRDIDPTSAAEVFRPALQAELQ
;
A
#
# COMPACT_ATOMS: atom_id res chain seq x y z
N MET A 1 18.30 -5.72 23.68
CA MET A 1 19.23 -4.80 23.02
C MET A 1 18.50 -3.48 22.82
N ALA A 2 19.12 -2.34 23.12
CA ALA A 2 18.55 -1.05 22.73
C ALA A 2 18.42 -1.00 21.20
N ALA A 3 17.37 -0.37 20.69
CA ALA A 3 17.21 -0.20 19.24
C ALA A 3 18.40 0.61 18.69
N GLN A 4 19.06 0.09 17.66
CA GLN A 4 20.10 0.84 16.95
C GLN A 4 19.41 1.73 15.90
N PHE A 5 19.38 3.03 16.15
CA PHE A 5 18.83 4.00 15.19
C PHE A 5 19.81 4.23 14.03
N VAL A 6 19.28 4.25 12.80
CA VAL A 6 20.05 4.54 11.59
C VAL A 6 19.87 6.02 11.26
N ARG A 7 20.97 6.78 11.25
CA ARG A 7 20.93 8.20 10.88
C ARG A 7 20.63 8.37 9.41
N TYR A 8 19.82 9.37 9.09
CA TYR A 8 19.63 9.81 7.73
C TYR A 8 20.84 10.63 7.27
N THR A 9 21.36 10.29 6.10
CA THR A 9 22.31 11.10 5.35
C THR A 9 21.90 11.07 3.87
N PRO A 10 22.08 12.16 3.10
CA PRO A 10 21.64 12.19 1.70
C PRO A 10 22.24 11.10 0.82
N ASP A 11 23.42 10.59 1.14
CA ASP A 11 24.11 9.51 0.44
C ASP A 11 23.52 8.11 0.68
N ILE A 12 22.48 7.98 1.52
CA ILE A 12 21.72 6.74 1.65
C ILE A 12 20.89 6.43 0.40
N GLU A 13 20.53 7.46 -0.37
CA GLU A 13 19.76 7.31 -1.60
C GLU A 13 20.69 6.89 -2.74
N ALA A 14 20.29 5.84 -3.47
CA ALA A 14 21.01 5.41 -4.66
C ALA A 14 20.55 6.24 -5.85
N ASP A 15 21.50 6.90 -6.51
CA ASP A 15 21.24 7.65 -7.74
C ASP A 15 20.82 6.69 -8.86
N ASP A 16 19.69 6.98 -9.50
CA ASP A 16 19.19 6.28 -10.68
C ASP A 16 19.06 7.32 -11.80
N PRO A 17 19.96 7.32 -12.79
CA PRO A 17 19.99 8.34 -13.85
C PRO A 17 18.73 8.29 -14.73
N ASP A 18 17.97 7.20 -14.69
CA ASP A 18 16.74 7.00 -15.45
C ASP A 18 15.49 7.17 -14.59
N PHE A 19 15.63 7.54 -13.30
CA PHE A 19 14.53 7.64 -12.34
C PHE A 19 13.39 8.51 -12.86
N ASP A 20 13.68 9.75 -13.27
CA ASP A 20 12.67 10.71 -13.74
C ASP A 20 11.94 10.19 -14.97
N ARG A 21 12.66 9.60 -15.93
CA ARG A 21 12.07 9.04 -17.15
C ARG A 21 11.15 7.86 -16.82
N ASN A 22 11.59 6.96 -15.96
CA ASN A 22 10.82 5.79 -15.55
C ASN A 22 9.60 6.22 -14.73
N LEU A 23 9.75 7.20 -13.83
CA LEU A 23 8.66 7.76 -13.03
C LEU A 23 7.58 8.37 -13.92
N GLN A 24 7.96 9.21 -14.90
CA GLN A 24 7.00 9.79 -15.84
C GLN A 24 6.28 8.72 -16.67
N THR A 25 6.97 7.62 -17.00
CA THR A 25 6.34 6.48 -17.69
C THR A 25 5.30 5.80 -16.81
N VAL A 26 5.59 5.57 -15.52
CA VAL A 26 4.62 5.02 -14.56
C VAL A 26 3.42 5.94 -14.41
N ILE A 27 3.65 7.25 -14.25
CA ILE A 27 2.60 8.26 -14.11
C ILE A 27 1.68 8.24 -15.33
N GLY A 28 2.23 8.31 -16.55
CA GLY A 28 1.43 8.29 -17.78
C GLY A 28 0.59 7.01 -17.94
N LYS A 29 1.13 5.85 -17.53
CA LYS A 29 0.37 4.58 -17.51
C LYS A 29 -0.76 4.61 -16.49
N THR A 30 -0.51 5.13 -15.30
CA THR A 30 -1.52 5.30 -14.24
C THR A 30 -2.63 6.23 -14.70
N GLU A 31 -2.31 7.40 -15.27
CA GLU A 31 -3.28 8.35 -15.80
C GLU A 31 -4.16 7.73 -16.89
N SER A 32 -3.52 7.02 -17.85
CA SER A 32 -4.23 6.33 -18.93
C SER A 32 -5.20 5.27 -18.38
N TYR A 33 -4.74 4.45 -17.43
CA TYR A 33 -5.58 3.44 -16.78
C TYR A 33 -6.78 4.07 -16.06
N ILE A 34 -6.54 5.14 -15.30
CA ILE A 34 -7.60 5.85 -14.56
C ILE A 34 -8.64 6.40 -15.54
N ALA A 35 -8.22 7.03 -16.64
CA ALA A 35 -9.13 7.56 -17.64
C ALA A 35 -9.97 6.44 -18.31
N ASP A 36 -9.31 5.38 -18.79
CA ASP A 36 -9.97 4.27 -19.49
C ASP A 36 -10.94 3.48 -18.59
N SER A 37 -10.66 3.44 -17.28
CA SER A 37 -11.46 2.70 -16.32
C SER A 37 -12.90 3.22 -16.17
N VAL A 38 -13.19 4.46 -16.59
CA VAL A 38 -14.55 5.02 -16.58
C VAL A 38 -15.49 4.16 -17.44
N GLU A 39 -15.02 3.79 -18.64
CA GLU A 39 -15.77 2.96 -19.58
C GLU A 39 -15.56 1.48 -19.28
N ALA A 40 -14.31 1.04 -19.16
CA ALA A 40 -13.95 -0.37 -19.00
C ALA A 40 -14.39 -0.96 -17.65
N GLY A 41 -14.45 -0.13 -16.59
CA GLY A 41 -14.80 -0.55 -15.24
C GLY A 41 -16.30 -0.79 -15.02
N GLY A 42 -17.16 -0.46 -16.00
CA GLY A 42 -18.60 -0.74 -15.96
C GLY A 42 -19.40 0.03 -14.89
N THR A 43 -18.76 0.95 -14.16
CA THR A 43 -19.40 1.77 -13.11
C THR A 43 -19.65 3.22 -13.55
N GLY A 44 -19.14 3.63 -14.71
CA GLY A 44 -19.16 5.03 -15.16
C GLY A 44 -18.32 5.95 -14.28
N ARG A 45 -17.38 5.41 -13.50
CA ARG A 45 -16.50 6.14 -12.60
C ARG A 45 -15.07 5.65 -12.76
N ALA A 46 -14.13 6.58 -12.65
CA ALA A 46 -12.72 6.24 -12.65
C ALA A 46 -12.36 5.37 -11.42
N LEU A 47 -11.58 4.33 -11.66
CA LEU A 47 -10.97 3.47 -10.66
C LEU A 47 -9.52 3.90 -10.44
N ARG A 48 -8.99 3.60 -9.25
CA ARG A 48 -7.56 3.74 -8.98
C ARG A 48 -6.80 2.57 -9.62
N ASP A 49 -5.60 2.80 -10.13
CA ASP A 49 -4.72 1.78 -10.73
C ASP A 49 -4.14 0.80 -9.70
N ALA A 50 -4.23 1.14 -8.42
CA ALA A 50 -4.10 0.24 -7.29
C ALA A 50 -5.12 0.64 -6.23
N HIS A 51 -5.51 -0.30 -5.38
CA HIS A 51 -6.48 -0.02 -4.33
C HIS A 51 -7.85 0.51 -4.81
N ALA A 52 -8.33 0.02 -5.94
CA ALA A 52 -9.60 0.43 -6.54
C ALA A 52 -10.78 0.17 -5.60
N LYS A 53 -10.86 -1.03 -5.00
CA LYS A 53 -11.92 -1.37 -4.05
C LYS A 53 -11.66 -0.78 -2.67
N GLY A 54 -12.46 0.22 -2.29
CA GLY A 54 -12.54 0.68 -0.90
C GLY A 54 -13.50 -0.20 -0.08
N TYR A 55 -13.03 -0.70 1.05
CA TYR A 55 -13.86 -1.44 2.01
C TYR A 55 -14.61 -0.50 2.94
N GLY A 56 -14.02 0.63 3.32
CA GLY A 56 -14.69 1.67 4.09
C GLY A 56 -13.81 2.89 4.34
N LEU A 57 -14.46 3.99 4.70
CA LEU A 57 -13.84 5.23 5.16
C LEU A 57 -14.33 5.50 6.58
N VAL A 58 -13.40 5.62 7.52
CA VAL A 58 -13.68 5.74 8.96
C VAL A 58 -13.11 7.05 9.45
N ARG A 59 -13.88 7.77 10.27
CA ARG A 59 -13.37 8.93 11.01
C ARG A 59 -12.69 8.43 12.28
N GLY A 60 -11.52 8.96 12.56
CA GLY A 60 -10.78 8.65 13.77
C GLY A 60 -10.08 9.88 14.31
N VAL A 61 -9.27 9.64 15.34
CA VAL A 61 -8.42 10.63 15.99
C VAL A 61 -7.04 10.01 16.10
N VAL A 62 -6.00 10.78 15.78
CA VAL A 62 -4.61 10.43 16.03
C VAL A 62 -4.11 11.24 17.20
N GLU A 63 -3.61 10.56 18.22
CA GLU A 63 -2.91 11.18 19.33
C GLU A 63 -1.40 10.98 19.16
N ILE A 64 -0.68 12.09 19.06
CA ILE A 64 0.78 12.14 19.14
C ILE A 64 1.11 12.31 20.62
N LEU A 65 1.70 11.28 21.20
CA LEU A 65 2.00 11.23 22.64
C LEU A 65 3.10 12.22 23.04
N ASP A 66 3.04 12.67 24.29
CA ASP A 66 4.11 13.43 24.93
C ASP A 66 5.22 12.51 25.48
N GLY A 67 6.34 13.11 25.89
CA GLY A 67 7.43 12.38 26.55
C GLY A 67 8.14 11.34 25.70
N LEU A 68 7.98 11.36 24.37
CA LEU A 68 8.67 10.46 23.46
C LEU A 68 10.21 10.70 23.51
N PRO A 69 11.03 9.64 23.41
CA PRO A 69 12.48 9.81 23.24
C PRO A 69 12.81 10.72 22.05
N PRO A 70 13.91 11.51 22.10
CA PRO A 70 14.25 12.48 21.04
C PRO A 70 14.35 11.87 19.63
N GLU A 71 14.73 10.60 19.53
CA GLU A 71 14.80 9.87 18.25
C GLU A 71 13.42 9.64 17.62
N TYR A 72 12.36 9.55 18.43
CA TYR A 72 10.97 9.39 17.97
C TYR A 72 10.24 10.73 17.84
N ALA A 73 10.58 11.74 18.64
CA ALA A 73 9.92 13.05 18.67
C ALA A 73 10.42 14.00 17.54
N GLN A 74 10.24 13.63 16.28
CA GLN A 74 10.73 14.40 15.12
C GLN A 74 9.68 14.53 14.01
N GLY A 75 9.83 15.54 13.14
CA GLY A 75 8.85 15.84 12.10
C GLY A 75 7.48 16.16 12.73
N ILE A 76 6.42 15.54 12.21
CA ILE A 76 5.06 15.70 12.76
C ILE A 76 4.96 15.26 14.23
N TYR A 77 5.79 14.32 14.66
CA TYR A 77 5.79 13.76 16.01
C TYR A 77 6.51 14.62 17.06
N ALA A 78 7.13 15.73 16.64
CA ALA A 78 7.85 16.63 17.55
C ALA A 78 6.91 17.43 18.47
N THR A 79 5.65 17.62 18.05
CA THR A 79 4.65 18.34 18.84
C THR A 79 3.55 17.37 19.27
N PRO A 80 3.44 17.06 20.57
CA PRO A 80 2.32 16.27 21.09
C PRO A 80 0.98 16.95 20.84
N GLY A 81 -0.06 16.15 20.60
CA GLY A 81 -1.37 16.70 20.28
C GLY A 81 -2.35 15.67 19.75
N THR A 82 -3.59 16.10 19.63
CA THR A 82 -4.71 15.30 19.13
C THR A 82 -5.19 15.89 17.82
N HIS A 83 -5.27 15.05 16.78
CA HIS A 83 -5.62 15.45 15.42
C HIS A 83 -6.80 14.64 14.92
N ASP A 84 -7.74 15.29 14.24
CA ASP A 84 -8.74 14.59 13.45
C ASP A 84 -8.05 13.76 12.36
N ALA A 85 -8.66 12.63 12.01
CA ALA A 85 -8.13 11.75 10.98
C ALA A 85 -9.21 11.03 10.17
N LEU A 86 -8.85 10.65 8.95
CA LEU A 86 -9.61 9.73 8.11
C LEU A 86 -8.79 8.50 7.79
N ILE A 87 -9.40 7.33 7.91
CA ILE A 87 -8.80 6.04 7.57
C ILE A 87 -9.59 5.41 6.42
N ARG A 88 -8.92 5.10 5.31
CA ARG A 88 -9.50 4.34 4.20
C ARG A 88 -8.93 2.93 4.16
N PHE A 89 -9.80 1.94 4.38
CA PHE A 89 -9.48 0.54 4.15
C PHE A 89 -9.76 0.15 2.69
N SER A 90 -8.90 -0.67 2.10
CA SER A 90 -9.02 -1.09 0.70
C SER A 90 -8.40 -2.47 0.43
N ASN A 91 -8.76 -3.08 -0.70
CA ASN A 91 -7.93 -4.15 -1.29
C ASN A 91 -6.72 -3.52 -1.99
N GLY A 92 -5.63 -4.24 -2.27
CA GLY A 92 -4.50 -3.74 -3.07
C GLY A 92 -4.72 -3.74 -4.59
N SER A 93 -5.69 -4.51 -5.09
CA SER A 93 -5.92 -4.72 -6.52
C SER A 93 -6.35 -3.44 -7.28
N PRO A 94 -5.96 -3.30 -8.57
CA PRO A 94 -6.57 -2.34 -9.52
C PRO A 94 -8.06 -2.55 -9.75
N HIS A 95 -8.63 -3.69 -9.34
CA HIS A 95 -10.00 -4.07 -9.67
C HIS A 95 -10.96 -3.91 -8.49
N ALA A 96 -12.21 -3.53 -8.78
CA ALA A 96 -13.27 -3.33 -7.79
C ALA A 96 -14.27 -4.50 -7.67
N GLY A 97 -13.93 -5.68 -8.19
CA GLY A 97 -14.80 -6.86 -8.28
C GLY A 97 -15.08 -7.58 -6.95
N ALA A 98 -15.53 -8.83 -7.05
CA ALA A 98 -15.81 -9.69 -5.90
C ALA A 98 -14.55 -10.00 -5.09
N ASP A 99 -14.64 -9.98 -3.75
CA ASP A 99 -13.49 -10.06 -2.84
C ASP A 99 -12.63 -11.32 -3.05
N ALA A 100 -13.26 -12.46 -3.37
CA ALA A 100 -12.58 -13.72 -3.71
C ALA A 100 -11.56 -13.62 -4.85
N ARG A 101 -11.63 -12.58 -5.70
CA ARG A 101 -10.79 -12.41 -6.90
C ARG A 101 -9.72 -11.33 -6.76
N LEU A 102 -9.66 -10.64 -5.63
CA LEU A 102 -8.80 -9.45 -5.50
C LEU A 102 -7.44 -9.74 -4.83
N GLY A 103 -7.26 -10.94 -4.26
CA GLY A 103 -6.03 -11.32 -3.56
C GLY A 103 -5.97 -10.81 -2.12
N ALA A 104 -4.84 -11.09 -1.46
CA ALA A 104 -4.67 -10.94 -0.01
C ALA A 104 -4.16 -9.56 0.44
N ALA A 105 -3.66 -8.74 -0.48
CA ALA A 105 -3.17 -7.42 -0.15
C ALA A 105 -4.33 -6.51 0.29
N THR A 106 -4.19 -5.88 1.45
CA THR A 106 -5.13 -4.88 1.96
C THR A 106 -4.37 -3.62 2.36
N GLY A 107 -4.99 -2.47 2.13
CA GLY A 107 -4.42 -1.17 2.44
C GLY A 107 -5.13 -0.46 3.59
N LEU A 108 -4.35 0.31 4.34
CA LEU A 108 -4.79 1.30 5.31
C LEU A 108 -4.13 2.63 4.94
N ALA A 109 -4.91 3.52 4.33
CA ALA A 109 -4.50 4.89 4.14
C ALA A 109 -4.98 5.74 5.32
N LEU A 110 -4.08 6.43 6.00
CA LEU A 110 -4.37 7.34 7.11
C LEU A 110 -4.08 8.77 6.65
N LYS A 111 -5.07 9.65 6.75
CA LYS A 111 -4.92 11.09 6.58
C LYS A 111 -5.10 11.76 7.93
N ILE A 112 -4.14 12.60 8.33
CA ILE A 112 -4.14 13.39 9.56
C ILE A 112 -4.33 14.86 9.18
N PHE A 113 -5.21 15.56 9.88
CA PHE A 113 -5.52 16.97 9.63
C PHE A 113 -4.79 17.91 10.60
N ASP A 114 -4.78 19.19 10.25
CA ASP A 114 -4.18 20.28 11.01
C ASP A 114 -2.69 20.07 11.32
N ILE A 115 -1.97 19.44 10.38
CA ILE A 115 -0.52 19.27 10.47
C ILE A 115 0.16 20.50 9.86
N PRO A 116 0.93 21.28 10.64
CA PRO A 116 1.56 22.50 10.14
C PRO A 116 2.76 22.20 9.23
N GLY A 117 3.02 23.11 8.31
CA GLY A 117 4.17 23.09 7.41
C GLY A 117 3.82 22.71 5.98
N PRO A 118 4.73 22.99 5.03
CA PRO A 118 4.48 22.73 3.63
C PRO A 118 4.54 21.22 3.32
N THR A 119 3.69 20.77 2.40
CA THR A 119 3.79 19.44 1.79
C THR A 119 4.82 19.43 0.64
N LEU A 120 5.08 18.25 0.09
CA LEU A 120 5.87 18.10 -1.15
C LEU A 120 5.02 18.26 -2.43
N LEU A 121 3.72 18.57 -2.29
CA LEU A 121 2.82 18.78 -3.42
C LEU A 121 2.93 20.23 -3.91
N GLU A 122 3.30 20.42 -5.17
CA GLU A 122 3.51 21.75 -5.75
C GLU A 122 2.21 22.56 -5.89
N ASP A 123 1.10 21.88 -6.17
CA ASP A 123 -0.23 22.46 -6.34
C ASP A 123 -0.98 22.64 -5.02
N GLU A 124 -0.54 21.94 -3.98
CA GLU A 124 -1.19 21.86 -2.67
C GLU A 124 -0.17 21.98 -1.49
N PRO A 125 0.66 23.04 -1.46
CA PRO A 125 1.73 23.14 -0.47
C PRO A 125 1.21 23.32 0.96
N ASP A 126 0.09 24.02 1.16
CA ASP A 126 -0.42 24.38 2.49
C ASP A 126 -1.70 23.62 2.88
N THR A 127 -1.84 22.35 2.48
CA THR A 127 -3.06 21.57 2.75
C THR A 127 -3.35 21.37 4.24
N GLY A 128 -2.33 21.47 5.09
CA GLY A 128 -2.45 21.13 6.50
C GLY A 128 -2.69 19.65 6.74
N THR A 129 -2.30 18.76 5.80
CA THR A 129 -2.51 17.32 5.92
C THR A 129 -1.21 16.51 5.86
N PHE A 130 -1.23 15.36 6.53
CA PHE A 130 -0.17 14.35 6.44
C PHE A 130 -0.77 12.98 6.18
N ASP A 131 -0.26 12.27 5.18
CA ASP A 131 -0.82 11.00 4.73
C ASP A 131 0.19 9.85 4.88
N TYR A 132 -0.29 8.73 5.40
CA TYR A 132 0.38 7.43 5.30
C TYR A 132 -0.41 6.50 4.38
N ALA A 133 0.24 6.01 3.31
CA ALA A 133 -0.29 4.95 2.47
C ALA A 133 0.37 3.62 2.87
N ASN A 134 -0.38 2.72 3.52
CA ASN A 134 0.17 1.49 4.08
C ASN A 134 -0.49 0.24 3.49
N ILE A 135 0.25 -0.87 3.52
CA ILE A 135 -0.23 -2.21 3.12
C ILE A 135 0.01 -3.21 4.25
N ASN A 136 -0.80 -4.27 4.30
CA ASN A 136 -0.65 -5.41 5.22
C ASN A 136 0.55 -6.32 4.92
N GLY A 137 1.69 -5.75 4.56
CA GLY A 137 2.95 -6.45 4.34
C GLY A 137 4.12 -5.59 4.80
N PRO A 138 5.14 -6.16 5.45
CA PRO A 138 6.27 -5.39 5.95
C PRO A 138 7.26 -5.02 4.84
N ILE A 139 7.16 -5.50 3.61
CA ILE A 139 8.06 -5.13 2.51
C ILE A 139 7.25 -4.92 1.24
N PHE A 140 7.71 -4.04 0.36
CA PHE A 140 7.12 -3.88 -0.97
C PHE A 140 7.69 -4.96 -1.89
N PHE A 141 6.91 -5.34 -2.91
CA PHE A 141 7.32 -6.35 -3.88
C PHE A 141 8.16 -5.75 -5.03
N CYS A 142 8.62 -4.50 -4.89
CA CYS A 142 9.37 -3.79 -5.91
C CYS A 142 10.31 -2.79 -5.21
N ASN A 143 11.59 -2.76 -5.60
CA ASN A 143 12.59 -1.89 -4.96
C ASN A 143 12.98 -0.67 -5.80
N THR A 144 12.74 -0.68 -7.11
CA THR A 144 13.07 0.46 -8.00
C THR A 144 11.91 0.78 -8.94
N VAL A 145 11.89 2.00 -9.47
CA VAL A 145 10.87 2.43 -10.44
C VAL A 145 11.03 1.67 -11.76
N GLU A 146 12.27 1.38 -12.17
CA GLU A 146 12.56 0.55 -13.35
C GLU A 146 11.88 -0.83 -13.25
N ARG A 147 12.03 -1.52 -12.11
CA ARG A 147 11.37 -2.81 -11.87
C ARG A 147 9.85 -2.66 -11.86
N TYR A 148 9.35 -1.53 -11.34
CA TYR A 148 7.92 -1.28 -11.26
C TYR A 148 7.25 -1.18 -12.64
N LEU A 149 7.96 -0.73 -13.67
CA LEU A 149 7.42 -0.58 -15.03
C LEU A 149 6.78 -1.86 -15.57
N PHE A 150 7.45 -3.01 -15.43
CA PHE A 150 6.93 -4.28 -15.93
C PHE A 150 5.98 -4.94 -14.91
N ILE A 151 6.20 -4.73 -13.61
CA ILE A 151 5.33 -5.27 -12.55
C ILE A 151 3.94 -4.62 -12.61
N GLN A 152 3.86 -3.30 -12.81
CA GLN A 152 2.62 -2.57 -13.02
C GLN A 152 1.86 -3.16 -14.23
N ASP A 153 2.52 -3.29 -15.38
CA ASP A 153 1.91 -3.90 -16.58
C ASP A 153 1.36 -5.30 -16.31
N LEU A 154 2.12 -6.14 -15.59
CA LEU A 154 1.70 -7.49 -15.24
C LEU A 154 0.47 -7.48 -14.35
N PHE A 155 0.44 -6.61 -13.33
CA PHE A 155 -0.68 -6.54 -12.38
C PHE A 155 -1.96 -6.03 -13.02
N LEU A 156 -1.86 -5.03 -13.91
CA LEU A 156 -2.99 -4.57 -14.71
C LEU A 156 -3.48 -5.67 -15.66
N ALA A 157 -2.57 -6.45 -16.27
CA ALA A 157 -2.92 -7.55 -17.17
C ALA A 157 -3.29 -8.88 -16.48
N ALA A 158 -3.15 -8.97 -15.15
CA ALA A 158 -3.30 -10.20 -14.39
C ALA A 158 -4.62 -10.97 -14.68
N PRO A 159 -5.80 -10.34 -14.78
CA PRO A 159 -7.04 -11.04 -15.13
C PRO A 159 -6.96 -11.77 -16.48
N THR A 160 -6.29 -11.17 -17.47
CA THR A 160 -6.11 -11.75 -18.81
C THR A 160 -5.17 -12.95 -18.78
N TYR A 161 -4.13 -12.94 -17.95
CA TYR A 161 -3.29 -14.12 -17.74
C TYR A 161 -4.09 -15.23 -17.05
N PHE A 162 -4.74 -14.94 -15.93
CA PHE A 162 -5.39 -15.97 -15.12
C PHE A 162 -6.68 -16.54 -15.76
N SER A 163 -7.35 -15.80 -16.65
CA SER A 163 -8.50 -16.31 -17.41
C SER A 163 -8.13 -17.47 -18.36
N GLN A 164 -6.84 -17.60 -18.72
CA GLN A 164 -6.32 -18.67 -19.56
C GLN A 164 -5.93 -19.92 -18.74
N GLY A 165 -6.26 -19.94 -17.45
CA GLY A 165 -5.99 -21.07 -16.56
C GLY A 165 -4.49 -21.30 -16.35
N ARG A 166 -4.10 -22.58 -16.23
CA ARG A 166 -2.72 -22.97 -15.90
C ARG A 166 -1.66 -22.43 -16.88
N PRO A 167 -1.84 -22.50 -18.22
CA PRO A 167 -0.89 -21.93 -19.16
C PRO A 167 -0.67 -20.42 -18.95
N GLY A 168 -1.75 -19.66 -18.73
CA GLY A 168 -1.66 -18.24 -18.47
C GLY A 168 -1.00 -17.92 -17.13
N ALA A 169 -1.32 -18.68 -16.08
CA ALA A 169 -0.64 -18.55 -14.79
C ALA A 169 0.87 -18.81 -14.90
N HIS A 170 1.29 -19.84 -15.64
CA HIS A 170 2.70 -20.11 -15.89
C HIS A 170 3.38 -18.93 -16.60
N ARG A 171 2.76 -18.37 -17.65
CA ARG A 171 3.32 -17.19 -18.33
C ARG A 171 3.41 -15.98 -17.40
N PHE A 172 2.39 -15.74 -16.57
CA PHE A 172 2.41 -14.61 -15.62
C PHE A 172 3.64 -14.70 -14.71
N PHE A 173 3.91 -15.89 -14.15
CA PHE A 173 5.06 -16.09 -13.28
C PHE A 173 6.39 -16.03 -14.03
N THR A 174 6.46 -16.58 -15.25
CA THR A 174 7.65 -16.44 -16.11
C THR A 174 7.92 -14.98 -16.42
N ASP A 175 6.93 -14.23 -16.89
CA ASP A 175 7.07 -12.83 -17.24
C ASP A 175 7.37 -11.95 -16.02
N PHE A 176 6.88 -12.31 -14.82
CA PHE A 176 7.27 -11.62 -13.60
C PHE A 176 8.78 -11.77 -13.36
N VAL A 177 9.27 -13.01 -13.30
CA VAL A 177 10.67 -13.29 -12.96
C VAL A 177 11.62 -12.76 -14.03
N THR A 178 11.27 -12.87 -15.31
CA THR A 178 12.14 -12.45 -16.42
C THR A 178 11.96 -10.99 -16.83
N GLY A 179 11.06 -10.26 -16.17
CA GLY A 179 10.70 -8.89 -16.56
C GLY A 179 10.15 -8.86 -17.99
N LYS A 180 9.23 -9.76 -18.31
CA LYS A 180 8.66 -9.95 -19.65
C LYS A 180 9.73 -10.26 -20.71
N GLY A 181 10.81 -10.92 -20.29
CA GLY A 181 11.95 -11.29 -21.12
C GLY A 181 12.95 -10.16 -21.39
N THR A 182 12.84 -9.01 -20.72
CA THR A 182 13.77 -7.88 -20.90
C THR A 182 14.96 -7.92 -19.96
N LEU A 183 14.93 -8.75 -18.92
CA LEU A 183 16.01 -8.88 -17.95
C LEU A 183 17.00 -9.97 -18.35
N ASP A 184 18.28 -9.69 -18.16
CA ASP A 184 19.32 -10.71 -18.20
C ASP A 184 19.13 -11.73 -17.07
N GLN A 185 19.61 -12.95 -17.27
CA GLN A 185 19.35 -14.07 -16.36
C GLN A 185 19.83 -13.80 -14.93
N ASP A 186 20.98 -13.15 -14.79
CA ASP A 186 21.56 -12.80 -13.48
C ASP A 186 20.76 -11.70 -12.77
N ASP A 187 19.93 -10.96 -13.52
CA ASP A 187 19.10 -9.84 -13.05
C ASP A 187 17.61 -10.19 -12.95
N TRP A 188 17.23 -11.46 -13.09
CA TRP A 188 15.84 -11.89 -12.92
C TRP A 188 15.27 -11.45 -11.57
N ALA A 189 14.01 -10.99 -11.57
CA ALA A 189 13.32 -10.34 -10.46
C ALA A 189 12.83 -11.33 -9.39
N TRP A 190 13.73 -12.18 -8.91
CA TRP A 190 13.43 -13.20 -7.91
C TRP A 190 13.07 -12.60 -6.55
N ASP A 191 13.75 -11.53 -6.14
CA ASP A 191 13.47 -10.89 -4.85
C ASP A 191 12.08 -10.26 -4.84
N GLU A 192 11.71 -9.54 -5.90
CA GLU A 192 10.37 -8.99 -6.12
C GLU A 192 9.32 -10.09 -6.15
N PHE A 193 9.58 -11.17 -6.90
CA PHE A 193 8.66 -12.30 -7.01
C PHE A 193 8.44 -12.99 -5.67
N LEU A 194 9.50 -13.23 -4.90
CA LEU A 194 9.40 -13.85 -3.57
C LEU A 194 8.70 -12.93 -2.56
N ALA A 195 8.93 -11.62 -2.62
CA ALA A 195 8.22 -10.64 -1.81
C ALA A 195 6.71 -10.61 -2.15
N PHE A 196 6.37 -10.62 -3.44
CA PHE A 196 4.99 -10.76 -3.91
C PHE A 196 4.34 -12.05 -3.39
N LEU A 197 5.01 -13.21 -3.51
CA LEU A 197 4.47 -14.48 -3.04
C LEU A 197 4.23 -14.50 -1.53
N ARG A 198 5.07 -13.82 -0.74
CA ARG A 198 4.84 -13.68 0.71
C ARG A 198 3.55 -12.91 0.99
N LEU A 199 3.34 -11.78 0.32
CA LEU A 199 2.12 -10.97 0.47
C LEU A 199 0.88 -11.71 -0.04
N ALA A 200 0.98 -12.40 -1.17
CA ALA A 200 -0.12 -13.16 -1.77
C ALA A 200 -0.58 -14.35 -0.90
N LYS A 201 0.31 -14.87 -0.04
CA LYS A 201 0.02 -15.97 0.90
C LYS A 201 -0.48 -15.50 2.27
N THR A 202 -0.65 -14.19 2.48
CA THR A 202 -1.25 -13.67 3.71
C THR A 202 -2.66 -14.25 3.88
N PRO A 203 -2.97 -14.94 5.00
CA PRO A 203 -4.30 -15.46 5.24
C PRO A 203 -5.34 -14.32 5.29
N PRO A 204 -6.54 -14.50 4.72
CA PRO A 204 -7.61 -13.54 4.88
C PRO A 204 -8.02 -13.48 6.36
N ALA A 205 -8.08 -12.27 6.90
CA ALA A 205 -8.53 -11.99 8.25
C ALA A 205 -9.35 -10.70 8.24
N ASN A 206 -10.07 -10.42 9.32
CA ASN A 206 -10.68 -9.11 9.48
C ASN A 206 -9.61 -8.01 9.37
N ILE A 207 -9.88 -6.99 8.57
CA ILE A 207 -8.93 -5.90 8.30
C ILE A 207 -8.58 -5.10 9.56
N LEU A 208 -9.45 -5.09 10.57
CA LEU A 208 -9.17 -4.49 11.89
C LEU A 208 -8.15 -5.29 12.71
N LEU A 209 -7.83 -6.53 12.31
CA LEU A 209 -6.83 -7.39 12.94
C LEU A 209 -5.48 -7.40 12.20
N SER A 210 -5.41 -6.75 11.05
CA SER A 210 -4.17 -6.67 10.27
C SER A 210 -3.22 -5.61 10.83
N SER A 211 -1.92 -5.90 10.78
CA SER A 211 -0.91 -4.85 10.85
C SER A 211 -0.67 -4.28 9.46
N TYR A 212 -0.30 -3.00 9.39
CA TYR A 212 0.00 -2.27 8.16
C TYR A 212 1.34 -1.56 8.30
N TRP A 213 2.07 -1.44 7.20
CA TRP A 213 3.39 -0.80 7.16
C TRP A 213 3.50 0.15 5.99
N THR A 214 4.37 1.15 6.13
CA THR A 214 4.81 2.01 5.01
C THR A 214 5.54 1.24 3.91
N MET A 215 5.93 -0.01 4.21
CA MET A 215 6.74 -0.91 3.36
C MET A 215 8.14 -0.38 3.05
N GLY A 216 8.26 0.80 2.45
CA GLY A 216 9.49 1.55 2.33
C GLY A 216 9.92 2.16 3.66
N ALA A 217 11.21 2.48 3.73
CA ALA A 217 11.73 3.34 4.78
C ALA A 217 11.49 4.81 4.39
N VAL A 218 11.25 5.66 5.38
CA VAL A 218 11.03 7.10 5.22
C VAL A 218 12.00 7.87 6.08
N ARG A 219 12.32 9.10 5.67
CA ARG A 219 13.05 10.03 6.53
C ARG A 219 12.20 10.41 7.74
N HIS A 220 12.78 10.30 8.92
CA HIS A 220 12.20 10.66 10.21
C HIS A 220 13.16 11.65 10.91
N GLY A 221 13.12 12.90 10.44
CA GLY A 221 14.06 13.95 10.84
C GLY A 221 15.52 13.57 10.56
N ASP A 222 16.29 13.33 11.61
CA ASP A 222 17.71 12.95 11.62
C ASP A 222 17.93 11.43 11.44
N TYR A 223 16.85 10.64 11.42
CA TYR A 223 16.90 9.18 11.33
C TYR A 223 16.08 8.65 10.16
N ILE A 224 16.22 7.35 9.91
CA ILE A 224 15.41 6.60 8.96
C ILE A 224 14.47 5.70 9.75
N ALA A 225 13.19 5.71 9.38
CA ALA A 225 12.16 4.93 10.07
C ALA A 225 11.31 4.12 9.09
N LYS A 226 10.65 3.11 9.65
CA LYS A 226 9.58 2.38 9.00
C LYS A 226 8.41 2.34 9.96
N VAL A 227 7.27 2.87 9.53
CA VAL A 227 6.12 3.03 10.42
C VAL A 227 5.25 1.78 10.32
N ARG A 228 4.78 1.31 11.48
CA ARG A 228 3.85 0.17 11.60
C ARG A 228 2.61 0.62 12.35
N PHE A 229 1.45 0.34 11.76
CA PHE A 229 0.15 0.42 12.40
C PHE A 229 -0.26 -0.98 12.81
N THR A 230 -0.55 -1.18 14.09
CA THR A 230 -1.00 -2.47 14.61
C THR A 230 -2.21 -2.22 15.50
N PRO A 231 -3.22 -3.11 15.49
CA PRO A 231 -4.34 -2.96 16.39
C PRO A 231 -3.87 -3.06 17.84
N ASP A 232 -4.42 -2.22 18.70
CA ASP A 232 -4.29 -2.34 20.15
C ASP A 232 -4.82 -3.72 20.60
N PRO A 233 -4.14 -4.43 21.52
CA PRO A 233 -4.58 -5.76 21.95
C PRO A 233 -6.00 -5.81 22.54
N ALA A 234 -6.45 -4.78 23.28
CA ALA A 234 -7.78 -4.76 23.86
C ALA A 234 -8.84 -4.50 22.78
N ALA A 235 -8.58 -3.57 21.86
CA ALA A 235 -9.45 -3.33 20.69
C ALA A 235 -9.51 -4.58 19.78
N ALA A 236 -8.38 -5.24 19.54
CA ALA A 236 -8.31 -6.46 18.75
C ALA A 236 -9.10 -7.62 19.39
N ALA A 237 -9.15 -7.69 20.73
CA ALA A 237 -9.91 -8.70 21.45
C ALA A 237 -11.43 -8.49 21.35
N ALA A 238 -11.87 -7.24 21.14
CA ALA A 238 -13.28 -6.91 20.96
C ALA A 238 -13.83 -7.29 19.57
N VAL A 239 -12.96 -7.50 18.58
CA VAL A 239 -13.37 -7.91 17.22
C VAL A 239 -14.00 -9.30 17.25
N VAL A 240 -15.29 -9.37 16.91
CA VAL A 240 -16.10 -10.59 16.95
C VAL A 240 -15.88 -11.45 15.71
N ARG A 241 -16.01 -10.86 14.52
CA ARG A 241 -15.82 -11.55 13.24
C ARG A 241 -14.34 -11.55 12.88
N ARG A 242 -13.58 -12.47 13.47
CA ARG A 242 -12.12 -12.55 13.28
C ARG A 242 -11.74 -13.16 11.92
N ASP A 243 -12.41 -14.25 11.57
CA ASP A 243 -12.16 -14.99 10.33
C ASP A 243 -12.97 -14.41 9.17
N ILE A 244 -12.33 -14.34 8.01
CA ILE A 244 -12.96 -13.92 6.75
C ILE A 244 -12.76 -15.04 5.73
N ASP A 245 -13.86 -15.58 5.22
CA ASP A 245 -13.86 -16.42 4.03
C ASP A 245 -14.23 -15.55 2.81
N PRO A 246 -13.26 -15.18 1.95
CA PRO A 246 -13.51 -14.38 0.75
C PRO A 246 -14.49 -15.02 -0.24
N THR A 247 -14.72 -16.33 -0.15
CA THR A 247 -15.59 -17.08 -1.06
C THR A 247 -17.04 -17.16 -0.57
N SER A 248 -17.30 -16.80 0.69
CA SER A 248 -18.64 -16.89 1.30
C SER A 248 -19.67 -15.91 0.71
N ALA A 249 -19.22 -14.78 0.13
CA ALA A 249 -20.07 -13.81 -0.56
C ALA A 249 -19.24 -12.94 -1.53
N ALA A 250 -19.92 -12.17 -2.38
CA ALA A 250 -19.23 -11.25 -3.30
C ALA A 250 -18.52 -10.10 -2.56
N GLU A 251 -19.08 -9.64 -1.43
CA GLU A 251 -18.47 -8.66 -0.52
C GLU A 251 -18.49 -9.21 0.91
N VAL A 252 -17.32 -9.36 1.51
CA VAL A 252 -17.15 -9.88 2.87
C VAL A 252 -16.44 -8.88 3.78
N PHE A 253 -15.52 -8.07 3.24
CA PHE A 253 -14.72 -7.14 4.05
C PHE A 253 -15.49 -5.89 4.45
N ARG A 254 -16.28 -5.30 3.55
CA ARG A 254 -17.09 -4.11 3.87
C ARG A 254 -18.16 -4.40 4.94
N PRO A 255 -18.99 -5.46 4.82
CA PRO A 255 -19.96 -5.79 5.86
C PRO A 255 -19.29 -6.16 7.19
N ALA A 256 -18.14 -6.84 7.16
CA ALA A 256 -17.37 -7.13 8.37
C ALA A 256 -16.90 -5.84 9.06
N LEU A 257 -16.32 -4.89 8.30
CA LEU A 257 -15.88 -3.61 8.84
C LEU A 257 -17.05 -2.81 9.46
N GLN A 258 -18.19 -2.77 8.77
CA GLN A 258 -19.38 -2.07 9.26
C GLN A 258 -19.92 -2.69 10.55
N ALA A 259 -19.94 -4.01 10.66
CA ALA A 259 -20.46 -4.71 11.84
C ALA A 259 -19.60 -4.49 13.09
N GLU A 260 -18.28 -4.30 12.94
CA GLU A 260 -17.36 -4.10 14.08
C GLU A 260 -17.22 -2.64 14.53
N LEU A 261 -17.69 -1.67 13.72
CA LEU A 261 -17.56 -0.23 13.98
C LEU A 261 -18.90 0.48 14.26
N GLN A 262 -19.98 -0.29 14.44
CA GLN A 262 -21.29 0.19 14.88
C GLN A 262 -21.45 0.06 16.40
#